data_AF-A0A6G3ZFL7-F1
#
_entry.id   AF-A0A6G3ZFL7-F1
#
_cell.length_a   1.000
_cell.length_b   1.000
_cell.length_c   1.000
_cell.angle_alpha   90.00
_cell.angle_beta   90.00
_cell.angle_gamma   90.00
#
_symmetry.space_group_name_H-M   'P 1'
#
loop_
_entity.id
_entity.type
_entity.pdbx_description
1 polymer ?
#
loop_
_entity_poly.entity_id
_entity_poly.type
_entity_poly.pdbx_seq_one_letter_code
_entity_poly.pdbx_strand_id
1 'polypeptide(L)'
;MNRRKVLSLVGVTALPSLAGCQAFGGALRQNPARFEDVTVSGPNNVVVGERFSLSVSVTNAGGQSGDFADALTVGGDAAASGTRVRISDVASSESRTVETGPFSLGHAGDYRFKLAETGASHLVSASGRSLRGGEQFALDGGPAVVLTGLSSHSGLFYDTANGRSVLALDSDSVLVTVEASVENRSDSRVRVSPEDFSVAGGEVIAVLARTEGDLASLDGIDGGRWPGGR
;
A
#
# COMPACT_ATOMS: atom_id res chain seq x y z
N MET A 1 -33.03 30.93 -14.43
CA MET A 1 -33.42 29.91 -15.44
C MET A 1 -33.12 28.55 -14.81
N ASN A 2 -33.99 27.54 -14.64
CA ASN A 2 -35.35 27.28 -15.06
C ASN A 2 -35.95 26.35 -13.96
N ARG A 3 -37.06 26.74 -13.32
CA ARG A 3 -37.72 25.94 -12.27
C ARG A 3 -38.74 25.00 -12.93
N ARG A 4 -38.54 23.69 -12.86
CA ARG A 4 -39.58 22.71 -13.21
C ARG A 4 -40.20 22.15 -11.93
N LYS A 5 -41.42 22.60 -11.66
CA LYS A 5 -42.36 21.99 -10.71
C LYS A 5 -43.06 20.85 -11.44
N VAL A 6 -43.02 19.64 -10.89
CA VAL A 6 -43.83 18.52 -11.34
C VAL A 6 -44.86 18.23 -10.26
N LEU A 7 -46.12 18.44 -10.62
CA LEU A 7 -47.33 18.04 -9.91
C LEU A 7 -47.95 16.90 -10.69
N SER A 8 -48.17 15.74 -10.08
CA SER A 8 -49.22 14.79 -10.46
C SER A 8 -49.34 13.76 -9.34
N LEU A 9 -50.38 13.84 -8.52
CA LEU A 9 -51.72 13.27 -8.72
C LEU A 9 -51.83 12.01 -7.86
N VAL A 10 -52.28 12.24 -6.63
CA VAL A 10 -52.54 11.22 -5.61
C VAL A 10 -53.84 10.51 -5.98
N GLY A 11 -53.73 9.31 -6.56
CA GLY A 11 -54.83 8.35 -6.64
C GLY A 11 -54.80 7.45 -5.41
N VAL A 12 -55.65 7.70 -4.43
CA VAL A 12 -55.88 6.80 -3.29
C VAL A 12 -56.83 5.70 -3.75
N THR A 13 -56.28 4.58 -4.20
CA THR A 13 -57.04 3.33 -4.30
C THR A 13 -56.96 2.62 -2.95
N ALA A 14 -58.09 2.54 -2.25
CA ALA A 14 -58.23 1.74 -1.04
C ALA A 14 -58.05 0.26 -1.39
N LEU A 15 -56.87 -0.30 -1.06
CA LEU A 15 -56.61 -1.72 -1.14
C LEU A 15 -57.28 -2.42 0.05
N PRO A 16 -57.91 -3.60 -0.14
CA PRO A 16 -58.45 -4.39 0.95
C PRO A 16 -57.31 -4.77 1.91
N SER A 17 -57.55 -4.58 3.20
CA SER A 17 -56.65 -4.96 4.29
C SER A 17 -56.27 -6.44 4.19
N LEU A 18 -55.05 -6.72 3.69
CA LEU A 18 -54.45 -8.04 3.64
C LEU A 18 -54.10 -8.50 5.07
N ALA A 19 -55.04 -9.19 5.72
CA ALA A 19 -54.84 -9.84 7.02
C ALA A 19 -53.90 -11.07 6.96
N GLY A 20 -53.09 -11.23 5.91
CA GLY A 20 -52.24 -12.40 5.64
C GLY A 20 -50.76 -12.24 5.99
N CYS A 21 -50.30 -11.07 6.45
CA CYS A 21 -48.86 -10.81 6.62
C CYS A 21 -48.21 -11.55 7.81
N GLN A 22 -48.96 -12.17 8.71
CA GLN A 22 -48.36 -12.87 9.87
C GLN A 22 -47.84 -14.28 9.57
N ALA A 23 -48.23 -14.91 8.45
CA ALA A 23 -47.79 -16.27 8.12
C ALA A 23 -46.35 -16.34 7.57
N PHE A 24 -45.81 -15.24 7.03
CA PHE A 24 -44.47 -15.23 6.44
C PHE A 24 -43.33 -15.16 7.48
N GLY A 25 -43.60 -14.66 8.69
CA GLY A 25 -42.59 -14.56 9.74
C GLY A 25 -42.16 -15.90 10.34
N GLY A 26 -43.03 -16.93 10.30
CA GLY A 26 -42.74 -18.25 10.87
C GLY A 26 -41.80 -19.10 10.01
N ALA A 27 -41.94 -19.04 8.68
CA ALA A 27 -41.11 -19.81 7.76
C ALA A 27 -39.66 -19.31 7.72
N LEU A 28 -39.44 -18.01 7.88
CA LEU A 28 -38.10 -17.43 7.85
C LEU A 28 -37.23 -17.91 9.02
N ARG A 29 -37.80 -18.15 10.21
CA ARG A 29 -37.04 -18.53 11.43
C ARG A 29 -36.42 -19.94 11.40
N GLN A 30 -36.83 -20.80 10.46
CA GLN A 30 -36.29 -22.16 10.36
C GLN A 30 -35.09 -22.26 9.40
N ASN A 31 -34.81 -21.22 8.62
CA ASN A 31 -33.68 -21.23 7.72
C ASN A 31 -32.37 -21.11 8.51
N PRO A 32 -31.33 -21.90 8.19
CA PRO A 32 -30.01 -21.73 8.80
C PRO A 32 -29.45 -20.33 8.51
N ALA A 33 -28.43 -19.94 9.26
CA ALA A 33 -27.70 -18.70 8.99
C ALA A 33 -27.17 -18.69 7.55
N ARG A 34 -27.35 -17.56 6.87
CA ARG A 34 -26.87 -17.33 5.50
C ARG A 34 -26.34 -15.90 5.43
N PHE A 35 -25.12 -15.75 4.96
CA PHE A 35 -24.44 -14.47 4.96
C PHE A 35 -24.43 -13.84 3.57
N GLU A 36 -24.84 -12.57 3.52
CA GLU A 36 -24.97 -11.75 2.32
C GLU A 36 -24.41 -10.34 2.60
N ASP A 37 -24.35 -9.50 1.57
CA ASP A 37 -23.83 -8.12 1.65
C ASP A 37 -22.45 -8.02 2.34
N VAL A 38 -21.60 -9.01 2.07
CA VAL A 38 -20.26 -9.07 2.63
C VAL A 38 -19.42 -7.96 2.01
N THR A 39 -18.90 -7.08 2.84
CA THR A 39 -18.09 -5.94 2.41
C THR A 39 -16.77 -5.88 3.17
N VAL A 40 -15.72 -5.46 2.46
CA VAL A 40 -14.44 -5.08 3.05
C VAL A 40 -14.28 -3.60 2.79
N SER A 41 -13.89 -2.84 3.81
CA SER A 41 -13.66 -1.40 3.71
C SER A 41 -12.48 -0.97 4.57
N GLY A 42 -11.97 0.22 4.31
CA GLY A 42 -10.81 0.75 5.02
C GLY A 42 -10.28 2.02 4.34
N PRO A 43 -9.06 2.45 4.68
CA PRO A 43 -8.43 3.56 3.97
C PRO A 43 -8.22 3.20 2.50
N ASN A 44 -8.41 4.18 1.60
CA ASN A 44 -8.07 4.02 0.19
C ASN A 44 -6.58 4.26 -0.05
N ASN A 45 -5.94 5.05 0.81
CA ASN A 45 -4.53 5.43 0.69
C ASN A 45 -3.84 5.29 2.04
N VAL A 46 -2.62 4.78 2.04
CA VAL A 46 -1.74 4.68 3.20
C VAL A 46 -0.30 5.03 2.80
N VAL A 47 0.55 5.40 3.74
CA VAL A 47 1.99 5.54 3.47
C VAL A 47 2.69 4.21 3.77
N VAL A 48 3.68 3.86 2.96
CA VAL A 48 4.53 2.68 3.20
C VAL A 48 5.07 2.66 4.63
N GLY A 49 4.95 1.51 5.30
CA GLY A 49 5.33 1.30 6.69
C GLY A 49 4.30 1.76 7.73
N GLU A 50 3.25 2.50 7.37
CA GLU A 50 2.19 2.85 8.31
C GLU A 50 1.28 1.66 8.59
N ARG A 51 0.79 1.60 9.84
CA ARG A 51 -0.18 0.58 10.28
C ARG A 51 -1.61 1.06 10.01
N PHE A 52 -2.43 0.18 9.46
CA PHE A 52 -3.87 0.42 9.25
C PHE A 52 -4.69 -0.82 9.54
N SER A 53 -6.00 -0.64 9.66
CA SER A 53 -6.97 -1.74 9.82
C SER A 53 -7.99 -1.70 8.68
N LEU A 54 -8.64 -2.83 8.46
CA LEU A 54 -9.78 -2.96 7.55
C LEU A 54 -11.01 -3.38 8.36
N SER A 55 -12.17 -2.91 7.94
CA SER A 55 -13.46 -3.31 8.48
C SER A 55 -14.08 -4.36 7.57
N VAL A 56 -14.49 -5.49 8.13
CA VAL A 56 -15.28 -6.52 7.43
C VAL A 56 -16.69 -6.50 7.99
N SER A 57 -17.69 -6.27 7.13
CA SER A 57 -19.10 -6.26 7.50
C SER A 57 -19.85 -7.37 6.77
N VAL A 58 -20.81 -7.98 7.47
CA VAL A 58 -21.65 -9.05 6.93
C VAL A 58 -23.08 -8.91 7.44
N THR A 59 -24.06 -9.25 6.60
CA THR A 59 -25.48 -9.31 6.96
C THR A 59 -25.94 -10.76 6.97
N ASN A 60 -26.60 -11.20 8.06
CA ASN A 60 -27.21 -12.52 8.11
C ASN A 60 -28.64 -12.48 7.56
N ALA A 61 -28.83 -12.93 6.33
CA ALA A 61 -30.12 -13.09 5.67
C ALA A 61 -30.88 -14.37 6.10
N GLY A 62 -30.27 -15.22 6.93
CA GLY A 62 -30.84 -16.45 7.46
C GLY A 62 -31.81 -16.23 8.62
N GLY A 63 -32.50 -17.31 9.01
CA GLY A 63 -33.51 -17.31 10.08
C GLY A 63 -32.98 -17.46 11.50
N GLN A 64 -31.74 -17.94 11.61
CA GLN A 64 -31.06 -18.27 12.84
C GLN A 64 -29.78 -17.45 12.96
N SER A 65 -29.33 -17.20 14.19
CA SER A 65 -27.99 -16.65 14.43
C SER A 65 -26.91 -17.62 13.97
N GLY A 66 -25.77 -17.11 13.52
CA GLY A 66 -24.63 -17.96 13.15
C GLY A 66 -23.31 -17.21 13.14
N ASP A 67 -22.26 -17.98 12.88
CA ASP A 67 -20.90 -17.47 12.78
C ASP A 67 -20.48 -17.37 11.31
N PHE A 68 -19.97 -16.20 10.92
CA PHE A 68 -19.29 -16.00 9.66
C PHE A 68 -17.79 -16.22 9.82
N ALA A 69 -17.16 -16.93 8.89
CA ALA A 69 -15.72 -17.09 8.83
C ALA A 69 -15.25 -17.09 7.37
N ASP A 70 -14.18 -16.37 7.08
CA ASP A 70 -13.54 -16.32 5.74
C ASP A 70 -12.04 -16.01 5.92
N ALA A 71 -11.24 -16.19 4.87
CA ALA A 71 -9.82 -15.86 4.85
C ALA A 71 -9.59 -14.56 4.07
N LEU A 72 -9.01 -13.56 4.73
CA LEU A 72 -8.53 -12.36 4.07
C LEU A 72 -7.16 -12.64 3.44
N THR A 73 -7.08 -12.37 2.14
CA THR A 73 -5.86 -12.49 1.34
C THR A 73 -5.52 -11.13 0.74
N VAL A 74 -4.25 -10.88 0.52
CA VAL A 74 -3.77 -9.68 -0.16
C VAL A 74 -3.08 -10.09 -1.45
N GLY A 75 -3.41 -9.42 -2.56
CA GLY A 75 -2.68 -9.56 -3.82
C GLY A 75 -1.36 -8.77 -3.79
N GLY A 76 -0.30 -9.32 -4.39
CA GLY A 76 1.05 -8.75 -4.39
C GLY A 76 1.97 -9.40 -3.34
N ASP A 77 3.20 -8.91 -3.19
CA ASP A 77 4.22 -9.45 -2.28
C ASP A 77 3.96 -9.15 -0.78
N ALA A 78 2.73 -8.78 -0.41
CA ALA A 78 2.41 -8.41 0.97
C ALA A 78 2.21 -9.65 1.85
N ALA A 79 2.77 -9.62 3.06
CA ALA A 79 2.79 -10.70 4.04
C ALA A 79 1.41 -11.08 4.64
N ALA A 80 0.31 -10.47 4.21
CA ALA A 80 -1.04 -10.72 4.75
C ALA A 80 -1.78 -11.87 4.05
N SER A 81 -1.07 -12.86 3.50
CA SER A 81 -1.70 -14.06 2.97
C SER A 81 -2.27 -14.91 4.12
N GLY A 82 -3.59 -14.86 4.34
CA GLY A 82 -4.29 -15.85 5.16
C GLY A 82 -4.73 -15.39 6.56
N THR A 83 -4.97 -14.10 6.77
CA THR A 83 -5.61 -13.64 8.02
C THR A 83 -7.04 -14.17 8.09
N ARG A 84 -7.34 -15.03 9.07
CA ARG A 84 -8.69 -15.57 9.27
C ARG A 84 -9.58 -14.50 9.90
N VAL A 85 -10.68 -14.16 9.25
CA VAL A 85 -11.73 -13.27 9.76
C VAL A 85 -12.84 -14.13 10.37
N ARG A 86 -13.30 -13.80 11.57
CA ARG A 86 -14.44 -14.45 12.22
C ARG A 86 -15.37 -13.42 12.84
N ILE A 87 -16.66 -13.53 12.56
CA ILE A 87 -17.72 -12.71 13.15
C ILE A 87 -18.73 -13.66 13.77
N SER A 88 -18.72 -13.75 15.09
CA SER A 88 -19.59 -14.67 15.82
C SER A 88 -20.99 -14.10 16.06
N ASP A 89 -21.96 -14.99 16.24
CA ASP A 89 -23.31 -14.69 16.75
C ASP A 89 -24.05 -13.56 16.00
N VAL A 90 -23.93 -13.50 14.67
CA VAL A 90 -24.67 -12.52 13.86
C VAL A 90 -26.14 -12.92 13.87
N ALA A 91 -27.00 -12.13 14.52
CA ALA A 91 -28.42 -12.47 14.62
C ALA A 91 -29.14 -12.39 13.26
N SER A 92 -30.30 -13.04 13.16
CA SER A 92 -31.11 -13.01 11.93
C SER A 92 -31.48 -11.57 11.55
N SER A 93 -31.31 -11.24 10.28
CA SER A 93 -31.55 -9.91 9.70
C SER A 93 -30.71 -8.78 10.30
N GLU A 94 -29.63 -9.09 11.01
CA GLU A 94 -28.67 -8.11 11.52
C GLU A 94 -27.38 -8.10 10.71
N SER A 95 -26.72 -6.94 10.72
CA SER A 95 -25.36 -6.78 10.22
C SER A 95 -24.38 -6.66 11.39
N ARG A 96 -23.20 -7.25 11.24
CA ARG A 96 -22.09 -7.07 12.18
C ARG A 96 -20.81 -6.72 11.44
N THR A 97 -19.99 -5.91 12.09
CA THR A 97 -18.70 -5.45 11.56
C THR A 97 -17.60 -5.78 12.55
N VAL A 98 -16.46 -6.25 12.05
CA VAL A 98 -15.23 -6.44 12.83
C VAL A 98 -14.06 -5.74 12.16
N GLU A 99 -13.13 -5.25 12.97
CA GLU A 99 -11.84 -4.75 12.51
C GLU A 99 -10.84 -5.89 12.39
N THR A 100 -10.07 -5.91 11.32
CA THR A 100 -8.94 -6.83 11.09
C THR A 100 -7.68 -6.02 10.83
N GLY A 101 -6.55 -6.49 11.37
CA GLY A 101 -5.28 -5.77 11.38
C GLY A 101 -4.57 -5.86 12.75
N PRO A 102 -3.52 -5.05 12.96
CA PRO A 102 -2.99 -4.06 12.03
C PRO A 102 -2.27 -4.70 10.84
N PHE A 103 -2.37 -4.05 9.68
CA PHE A 103 -1.59 -4.34 8.48
C PHE A 103 -0.58 -3.23 8.24
N SER A 104 0.54 -3.55 7.60
CA SER A 104 1.49 -2.58 7.05
C SER A 104 1.95 -3.05 5.68
N LEU A 105 2.24 -2.10 4.79
CA LEU A 105 2.70 -2.38 3.44
C LEU A 105 4.15 -1.91 3.30
N GLY A 106 5.03 -2.81 2.84
CA GLY A 106 6.47 -2.58 2.73
C GLY A 106 6.90 -1.87 1.45
N HIS A 107 6.04 -1.84 0.44
CA HIS A 107 6.32 -1.24 -0.86
C HIS A 107 5.16 -0.34 -1.30
N ALA A 108 5.48 0.64 -2.14
CA ALA A 108 4.46 1.48 -2.76
C ALA A 108 3.78 0.69 -3.88
N GLY A 109 2.48 0.93 -4.07
CA GLY A 109 1.68 0.22 -5.08
C GLY A 109 0.24 -0.01 -4.65
N ASP A 110 -0.51 -0.68 -5.51
CA ASP A 110 -1.93 -0.98 -5.28
C ASP A 110 -2.11 -2.41 -4.77
N TYR A 111 -2.72 -2.55 -3.60
CA TYR A 111 -2.93 -3.83 -2.92
C TYR A 111 -4.41 -4.14 -2.83
N ARG A 112 -4.82 -5.26 -3.41
CA ARG A 112 -6.20 -5.73 -3.31
C ARG A 112 -6.33 -6.71 -2.16
N PHE A 113 -7.03 -6.30 -1.12
CA PHE A 113 -7.49 -7.17 -0.05
C PHE A 113 -8.76 -7.86 -0.50
N LYS A 114 -8.80 -9.19 -0.40
CA LYS A 114 -9.91 -10.01 -0.88
C LYS A 114 -10.22 -11.13 0.10
N LEU A 115 -11.50 -11.28 0.42
CA LEU A 115 -12.02 -12.44 1.12
C LEU A 115 -12.12 -13.63 0.16
N ALA A 116 -11.55 -14.77 0.55
CA ALA A 116 -11.33 -15.91 -0.34
C ALA A 116 -12.63 -16.56 -0.81
N GLU A 117 -13.60 -16.76 0.09
CA GLU A 117 -14.85 -17.46 -0.22
C GLU A 117 -15.88 -16.54 -0.85
N THR A 118 -16.09 -15.36 -0.26
CA THR A 118 -17.13 -14.41 -0.69
C THR A 118 -16.72 -13.55 -1.89
N GLY A 119 -15.41 -13.40 -2.12
CA GLY A 119 -14.86 -12.57 -3.17
C GLY A 119 -14.94 -11.06 -2.94
N ALA A 120 -15.53 -10.62 -1.82
CA ALA A 120 -15.55 -9.22 -1.41
C ALA A 120 -14.13 -8.68 -1.33
N SER A 121 -13.90 -7.47 -1.82
CA SER A 121 -12.55 -6.91 -1.91
C SER A 121 -12.51 -5.40 -1.72
N HIS A 122 -11.36 -4.92 -1.27
CA HIS A 122 -11.04 -3.51 -1.07
C HIS A 122 -9.65 -3.22 -1.64
N LEU A 123 -9.49 -2.07 -2.31
CA LEU A 123 -8.22 -1.64 -2.87
C LEU A 123 -7.58 -0.61 -1.93
N VAL A 124 -6.32 -0.84 -1.57
CA VAL A 124 -5.51 0.09 -0.78
C VAL A 124 -4.28 0.48 -1.59
N SER A 125 -4.12 1.77 -1.85
CA SER A 125 -2.94 2.32 -2.51
C SER A 125 -1.91 2.76 -1.46
N ALA A 126 -0.71 2.19 -1.51
CA ALA A 126 0.42 2.58 -0.67
C ALA A 126 1.30 3.59 -1.41
N SER A 127 1.45 4.78 -0.86
CA SER A 127 2.37 5.79 -1.39
C SER A 127 3.74 5.69 -0.71
N GLY A 128 4.79 6.00 -1.48
CA GLY A 128 6.13 6.16 -0.92
C GLY A 128 6.18 7.26 0.15
N ARG A 129 7.19 7.19 1.01
CA ARG A 129 7.44 8.20 2.05
C ARG A 129 8.50 9.18 1.56
N SER A 130 8.24 10.48 1.73
CA SER A 130 9.27 11.51 1.54
C SER A 130 10.15 11.59 2.78
N LEU A 131 11.46 11.55 2.59
CA LEU A 131 12.44 11.71 3.66
C LEU A 131 13.24 12.99 3.47
N ARG A 132 13.55 13.65 4.57
CA ARG A 132 14.53 14.74 4.60
C ARG A 132 15.92 14.20 4.90
N GLY A 133 16.96 14.96 4.56
CA GLY A 133 18.33 14.62 4.97
C GLY A 133 18.41 14.47 6.49
N GLY A 134 19.02 13.37 6.95
CA GLY A 134 19.10 12.97 8.35
C GLY A 134 17.85 12.27 8.92
N GLU A 135 16.73 12.20 8.18
CA GLU A 135 15.55 11.47 8.61
C GLU A 135 15.75 9.96 8.44
N GLN A 136 15.37 9.19 9.46
CA GLN A 136 15.34 7.74 9.42
C GLN A 136 13.93 7.23 9.08
N PHE A 137 13.87 6.28 8.16
CA PHE A 137 12.70 5.45 7.92
C PHE A 137 13.01 4.00 8.26
N ALA A 138 12.09 3.31 8.93
CA ALA A 138 12.24 1.90 9.25
C ALA A 138 10.97 1.16 8.87
N LEU A 139 11.14 0.07 8.12
CA LEU A 139 10.08 -0.89 7.86
C LEU A 139 9.97 -1.85 9.05
N ASP A 140 8.74 -2.22 9.41
CA ASP A 140 8.50 -3.18 10.48
C ASP A 140 9.09 -4.54 10.10
N GLY A 141 10.05 -5.03 10.90
CA GLY A 141 10.83 -6.24 10.58
C GLY A 141 11.70 -6.16 9.32
N GLY A 142 11.88 -4.97 8.73
CA GLY A 142 12.63 -4.76 7.49
C GLY A 142 13.88 -3.89 7.67
N PRO A 143 14.48 -3.40 6.57
CA PRO A 143 15.60 -2.47 6.65
C PRO A 143 15.18 -1.12 7.21
N ALA A 144 16.13 -0.45 7.87
CA ALA A 144 16.05 0.96 8.18
C ALA A 144 16.97 1.74 7.24
N VAL A 145 16.45 2.85 6.70
CA VAL A 145 17.14 3.70 5.73
C VAL A 145 17.27 5.10 6.33
N VAL A 146 18.47 5.67 6.26
CA VAL A 146 18.75 7.06 6.62
C VAL A 146 19.41 7.73 5.44
N LEU A 147 18.87 8.86 4.98
CA LEU A 147 19.55 9.69 3.99
C LEU A 147 20.65 10.49 4.71
N THR A 148 21.91 10.16 4.48
CA THR A 148 23.05 10.78 5.16
C THR A 148 23.58 12.00 4.41
N GLY A 149 23.40 12.04 3.09
CA GLY A 149 23.92 13.11 2.26
C GLY A 149 23.13 13.31 0.97
N LEU A 150 23.02 14.57 0.56
CA LEU A 150 22.57 14.97 -0.77
C LEU A 150 23.53 16.03 -1.29
N SER A 151 24.15 15.79 -2.44
CA SER A 151 25.04 16.74 -3.08
C SER A 151 24.78 16.82 -4.58
N SER A 152 25.09 17.96 -5.19
CA SER A 152 24.93 18.21 -6.62
C SER A 152 26.24 18.64 -7.24
N HIS A 153 26.57 18.08 -8.40
CA HIS A 153 27.83 18.28 -9.10
C HIS A 153 27.56 18.65 -10.56
N SER A 154 28.39 19.52 -11.12
CA SER A 154 28.38 19.82 -12.57
C SER A 154 29.18 18.80 -13.39
N GLY A 155 29.86 17.87 -12.72
CA GLY A 155 30.67 16.81 -13.30
C GLY A 155 31.36 16.02 -12.18
N LEU A 156 31.78 14.80 -12.49
CA LEU A 156 32.41 13.92 -11.51
C LEU A 156 33.79 13.49 -12.02
N PHE A 157 34.83 13.75 -11.25
CA PHE A 157 36.14 13.16 -11.50
C PHE A 157 36.24 11.85 -10.71
N TYR A 158 36.81 10.82 -11.32
CA TYR A 158 37.00 9.53 -10.68
C TYR A 158 38.26 8.85 -11.23
N ASP A 159 38.91 8.03 -10.41
CA ASP A 159 40.09 7.29 -10.84
C ASP A 159 39.69 5.93 -11.44
N THR A 160 40.41 5.53 -12.49
CA THR A 160 40.27 4.22 -13.16
C THR A 160 41.62 3.53 -13.24
N ALA A 161 41.63 2.25 -13.62
CA ALA A 161 42.88 1.52 -13.88
C ALA A 161 43.79 2.20 -14.93
N ASN A 162 43.22 3.04 -15.81
CA ASN A 162 43.95 3.77 -16.86
C ASN A 162 44.25 5.23 -16.47
N GLY A 163 44.05 5.62 -15.21
CA GLY A 163 44.22 6.98 -14.71
C GLY A 163 42.90 7.72 -14.47
N ARG A 164 43.02 9.03 -14.24
CA ARG A 164 41.89 9.89 -13.85
C ARG A 164 40.95 10.16 -15.02
N SER A 165 39.67 9.91 -14.82
CA SER A 165 38.58 10.14 -15.77
C SER A 165 37.64 11.23 -15.27
N VAL A 166 36.81 11.74 -16.17
CA VAL A 166 35.76 12.71 -15.85
C VAL A 166 34.45 12.31 -16.52
N LEU A 167 33.39 12.25 -15.73
CA LEU A 167 32.02 12.27 -16.21
C LEU A 167 31.62 13.73 -16.38
N ALA A 168 31.67 14.20 -17.62
CA ALA A 168 31.13 15.51 -18.00
C ALA A 168 29.62 15.38 -18.24
N LEU A 169 28.87 16.38 -17.79
CA LEU A 169 27.43 16.46 -18.00
C LEU A 169 27.12 17.51 -19.06
N ASP A 170 25.97 17.38 -19.71
CA ASP A 170 25.45 18.44 -20.58
C ASP A 170 25.19 19.73 -19.77
N SER A 171 25.23 20.87 -20.45
CA SER A 171 25.16 22.20 -19.80
C SER A 171 23.85 22.48 -19.05
N ASP A 172 22.80 21.71 -19.32
CA ASP A 172 21.48 21.77 -18.71
C ASP A 172 21.23 20.65 -17.70
N SER A 173 22.24 19.84 -17.41
CA SER A 173 22.16 18.68 -16.53
C SER A 173 22.98 18.88 -15.24
N VAL A 174 22.53 18.25 -14.15
CA VAL A 174 23.26 18.19 -12.88
C VAL A 174 23.33 16.74 -12.41
N LEU A 175 24.47 16.35 -11.85
CA LEU A 175 24.61 15.04 -11.21
C LEU A 175 24.23 15.22 -9.75
N VAL A 176 23.27 14.44 -9.28
CA VAL A 176 22.89 14.41 -7.87
C VAL A 176 23.41 13.12 -7.27
N THR A 177 24.24 13.24 -6.24
CA THR A 177 24.68 12.09 -5.44
C THR A 177 23.82 12.02 -4.19
N VAL A 178 23.17 10.87 -4.00
CA VAL A 178 22.40 10.55 -2.79
C VAL A 178 23.19 9.52 -2.01
N GLU A 179 23.52 9.86 -0.76
CA GLU A 179 24.15 8.93 0.17
C GLU A 179 23.10 8.44 1.16
N ALA A 180 22.98 7.12 1.29
CA ALA A 180 22.03 6.48 2.19
C ALA A 180 22.72 5.38 3.00
N SER A 181 22.45 5.35 4.30
CA SER A 181 22.79 4.23 5.17
C SER A 181 21.60 3.28 5.26
N VAL A 182 21.82 2.02 4.92
CA VAL A 182 20.79 0.96 5.01
C VAL A 182 21.23 -0.06 6.05
N GLU A 183 20.47 -0.15 7.14
CA GLU A 183 20.65 -1.13 8.20
C GLU A 183 19.61 -2.25 8.02
N ASN A 184 20.05 -3.47 7.68
CA ASN A 184 19.16 -4.62 7.66
C ASN A 184 18.90 -5.13 9.09
N ARG A 185 17.66 -5.04 9.55
CA ARG A 185 17.23 -5.49 10.89
C ARG A 185 16.52 -6.83 10.88
N SER A 186 16.45 -7.48 9.72
CA SER A 186 15.78 -8.77 9.53
C SER A 186 16.78 -9.92 9.52
N ASP A 187 16.29 -11.14 9.75
CA ASP A 187 17.09 -12.37 9.60
C ASP A 187 17.30 -12.76 8.12
N SER A 188 16.60 -12.07 7.20
CA SER A 188 16.69 -12.32 5.76
C SER A 188 17.74 -11.43 5.13
N ARG A 189 18.41 -11.92 4.09
CA ARG A 189 19.35 -11.09 3.33
C ARG A 189 18.57 -10.06 2.51
N VAL A 190 18.79 -8.78 2.79
CA VAL A 190 18.33 -7.67 1.93
C VAL A 190 19.39 -7.41 0.88
N ARG A 191 18.99 -7.37 -0.39
CA ARG A 191 19.82 -6.89 -1.50
C ARG A 191 19.21 -5.58 -1.98
N VAL A 192 20.07 -4.60 -2.17
CA VAL A 192 19.74 -3.31 -2.77
C VAL A 192 20.62 -3.19 -4.00
N SER A 193 20.03 -2.92 -5.15
CA SER A 193 20.77 -2.69 -6.39
C SER A 193 20.36 -1.36 -7.05
N PRO A 194 21.20 -0.78 -7.91
CA PRO A 194 20.91 0.50 -8.54
C PRO A 194 19.57 0.53 -9.30
N GLU A 195 19.17 -0.60 -9.89
CA GLU A 195 17.88 -0.75 -10.58
C GLU A 195 16.64 -0.65 -9.66
N ASP A 196 16.82 -0.75 -8.34
CA ASP A 196 15.75 -0.53 -7.37
C ASP A 196 15.44 0.97 -7.17
N PHE A 197 16.28 1.86 -7.70
CA PHE A 197 16.14 3.30 -7.60
C PHE A 197 15.61 3.91 -8.89
N SER A 198 14.84 4.97 -8.75
CA SER A 198 14.41 5.80 -9.87
C SER A 198 14.48 7.26 -9.48
N VAL A 199 14.73 8.12 -10.47
CA VAL A 199 14.71 9.57 -10.31
C VAL A 199 13.70 10.15 -11.31
N ALA A 200 12.77 10.95 -10.81
CA ALA A 200 11.76 11.55 -11.66
C ALA A 200 12.40 12.54 -12.64
N GLY A 201 12.23 12.29 -13.94
CA GLY A 201 12.77 13.14 -14.99
C GLY A 201 14.30 13.09 -15.14
N GLY A 202 14.95 12.05 -14.61
CA GLY A 202 16.39 11.84 -14.76
C GLY A 202 16.74 10.38 -15.06
N GLU A 203 18.03 10.08 -14.97
CA GLU A 203 18.59 8.75 -15.17
C GLU A 203 19.40 8.32 -13.94
N VAL A 204 19.28 7.06 -13.54
CA VAL A 204 20.12 6.47 -12.50
C VAL A 204 21.38 5.91 -13.15
N ILE A 205 22.52 6.45 -12.81
CA ILE A 205 23.82 5.97 -13.29
C ILE A 205 24.29 4.82 -12.39
N ALA A 206 23.97 3.59 -12.80
CA ALA A 206 24.33 2.38 -12.06
C ALA A 206 25.81 1.97 -12.22
N VAL A 207 26.45 2.39 -13.32
CA VAL A 207 27.83 2.03 -13.65
C VAL A 207 28.50 3.22 -14.36
N LEU A 208 29.68 3.65 -13.91
CA LEU A 208 30.47 4.69 -14.57
C LEU A 208 31.42 4.05 -15.60
N ALA A 209 31.08 4.18 -16.88
CA ALA A 209 31.81 3.65 -18.05
C ALA A 209 32.06 2.12 -18.01
N ARG A 210 32.42 1.51 -19.15
CA ARG A 210 32.69 0.06 -19.30
C ARG A 210 33.99 -0.40 -18.60
N THR A 211 34.29 0.13 -17.44
CA THR A 211 35.32 -0.43 -16.55
C THR A 211 34.74 -1.69 -15.92
N GLU A 212 35.50 -2.78 -15.95
CA GLU A 212 35.11 -4.13 -15.50
C GLU A 212 34.86 -4.25 -13.97
N GLY A 213 34.51 -3.15 -13.28
CA GLY A 213 34.36 -3.08 -11.82
C GLY A 213 33.07 -2.38 -11.38
N ASP A 214 32.58 -2.80 -10.21
CA ASP A 214 31.43 -2.22 -9.49
C ASP A 214 31.73 -0.77 -9.04
N LEU A 215 30.72 0.09 -8.88
CA LEU A 215 30.90 1.45 -8.34
C LEU A 215 31.60 1.46 -6.97
N ALA A 216 31.47 0.37 -6.21
CA ALA A 216 32.16 0.16 -4.95
C ALA A 216 33.71 0.12 -5.07
N SER A 217 34.27 -0.05 -6.27
CA SER A 217 35.72 0.01 -6.51
C SER A 217 36.23 1.40 -6.91
N LEU A 218 35.35 2.39 -6.99
CA LEU A 218 35.73 3.76 -7.29
C LEU A 218 36.22 4.47 -6.04
N ASP A 219 37.51 4.77 -6.01
CA ASP A 219 38.12 5.69 -5.05
C ASP A 219 38.08 7.13 -5.58
N GLY A 220 38.04 8.11 -4.67
CA GLY A 220 38.21 9.52 -5.02
C GLY A 220 37.00 10.19 -5.69
N ILE A 221 35.77 9.72 -5.40
CA ILE A 221 34.51 10.42 -5.75
C ILE A 221 34.40 11.69 -4.88
N ASP A 222 35.23 12.69 -5.16
CA ASP A 222 35.33 13.91 -4.37
C ASP A 222 34.55 15.06 -5.04
N GLY A 223 33.33 15.24 -4.54
CA GLY A 223 32.53 16.46 -4.71
C GLY A 223 32.98 17.64 -3.84
N GLY A 224 34.14 17.57 -3.19
CA GLY A 224 34.72 18.64 -2.38
C GLY A 224 35.54 19.64 -3.20
N ARG A 225 35.43 20.95 -2.90
CA ARG A 225 36.36 21.95 -3.45
C ARG A 225 37.79 21.55 -3.09
N TRP A 226 38.65 21.43 -4.10
CA TRP A 226 40.10 21.45 -3.93
C TRP A 226 40.50 22.82 -3.35
N PRO A 227 41.10 22.86 -2.15
CA PRO A 227 42.34 23.63 -2.07
C PRO A 227 43.38 22.88 -1.26
N GLY A 228 44.63 22.97 -1.72
CA GLY A 228 45.74 22.89 -0.79
C GLY A 228 45.46 23.84 0.38
N GLY A 229 45.39 23.26 1.57
CA GLY A 229 45.06 23.95 2.82
C GLY A 229 45.75 23.30 4.00
N ARG A 230 47.06 23.05 3.83
CA ARG A 230 48.08 22.57 4.78
C ARG A 230 47.74 21.35 5.64
#